data_AF-A0A952ETR9-F1
#
_entry.id   AF-A0A952ETR9-F1
#
_cell.length_a   1.000
_cell.length_b   1.000
_cell.length_c   1.000
_cell.angle_alpha   90.00
_cell.angle_beta   90.00
_cell.angle_gamma   90.00
#
_symmetry.space_group_name_H-M   'P 1'
#
loop_
_entity.id
_entity.type
_entity.pdbx_description
1 polymer ?
#
loop_
_entity_poly.entity_id
_entity_poly.type
_entity_poly.pdbx_seq_one_letter_code
_entity_poly.pdbx_strand_id
1 'polypeptide(L)'
;MWQGWSTWVVSRYEDIRSSLVDPRLRTDTIKPRLRAVGVDDNLPAIFARIDDPEHNRLRRMMARDFTWRRAEAMRPQIQELVDHVL
;
A
#
# COMPACT_ATOMS: atom_id res chain seq x y z
N MET A 1 -16.46 -2.86 -15.33
CA MET A 1 -16.55 -4.16 -14.63
C MET A 1 -15.18 -4.53 -14.11
N TRP A 2 -15.06 -4.87 -12.83
CA TRP A 2 -13.83 -5.45 -12.28
C TRP A 2 -14.08 -6.93 -12.00
N GLN A 3 -13.35 -7.82 -12.66
CA GLN A 3 -13.55 -9.28 -12.57
C GLN A 3 -15.02 -9.73 -12.82
N GLY A 4 -15.73 -9.06 -13.73
CA GLY A 4 -17.14 -9.36 -14.03
C GLY A 4 -18.16 -8.80 -13.02
N TRP A 5 -17.72 -8.08 -11.98
CA TRP A 5 -18.60 -7.44 -11.01
C TRP A 5 -18.87 -5.97 -11.39
N SER A 6 -20.11 -5.51 -11.17
CA SER A 6 -20.45 -4.09 -11.18
C SER A 6 -19.65 -3.38 -10.08
N THR A 7 -18.96 -2.31 -10.46
CA THR A 7 -18.09 -1.54 -9.56
C THR A 7 -18.33 -0.06 -9.78
N TRP A 8 -18.10 0.72 -8.74
CA TRP A 8 -18.03 2.17 -8.84
C TRP A 8 -16.69 2.59 -9.45
N VAL A 9 -16.72 3.63 -10.29
CA VAL A 9 -15.54 4.29 -10.84
C VAL A 9 -15.60 5.75 -10.41
N VAL A 10 -14.53 6.22 -9.78
CA VAL A 10 -14.40 7.60 -9.28
C VAL A 10 -13.28 8.27 -10.07
N SER A 11 -13.57 9.40 -10.72
CA SER A 11 -12.64 10.06 -11.64
C SER A 11 -12.32 11.52 -11.30
N ARG A 12 -13.14 12.18 -10.47
CA ARG A 12 -12.88 13.55 -10.05
C ARG A 12 -11.84 13.54 -8.93
N TYR A 13 -10.90 14.48 -8.98
CA TYR A 13 -9.81 14.58 -8.01
C TYR A 13 -10.32 14.67 -6.56
N GLU A 14 -11.36 15.50 -6.32
CA GLU A 14 -11.94 15.70 -4.98
C GLU A 14 -12.57 14.43 -4.43
N ASP A 15 -13.27 13.68 -5.28
CA ASP A 15 -13.89 12.41 -4.90
C ASP A 15 -12.84 11.33 -4.62
N ILE A 16 -11.75 11.28 -5.41
CA ILE A 16 -10.63 10.36 -5.16
C ILE A 16 -9.96 10.71 -3.82
N ARG A 17 -9.62 11.99 -3.61
CA ARG A 17 -8.93 12.44 -2.40
C ARG A 17 -9.74 12.14 -1.15
N SER A 18 -11.05 12.42 -1.18
CA SER A 18 -11.95 12.15 -0.05
C SER A 18 -12.12 10.65 0.19
N SER A 19 -12.24 9.84 -0.87
CA SER A 19 -12.32 8.38 -0.76
C SER A 19 -11.09 7.75 -0.11
N LEU A 20 -9.88 8.23 -0.46
CA LEU A 20 -8.62 7.66 0.06
C LEU A 20 -8.41 7.84 1.58
N VAL A 21 -9.19 8.69 2.24
CA VAL A 21 -9.13 8.92 3.69
C VAL A 21 -10.42 8.59 4.43
N ASP A 22 -11.45 8.11 3.72
CA ASP A 22 -12.74 7.77 4.32
C ASP A 22 -12.64 6.43 5.07
N PRO A 23 -12.83 6.39 6.40
CA PRO A 23 -12.69 5.17 7.20
C PRO A 23 -13.77 4.12 6.91
N ARG A 24 -14.80 4.45 6.12
CA ARG A 24 -15.84 3.51 5.66
C ARG A 24 -15.36 2.67 4.48
N LEU A 25 -14.37 3.13 3.73
CA LEU A 25 -13.77 2.38 2.63
C LEU A 25 -12.66 1.48 3.18
N ARG A 26 -12.79 0.18 2.90
CA ARG A 26 -11.87 -0.86 3.39
C ARG A 26 -10.89 -1.26 2.29
N THR A 27 -9.65 -1.49 2.69
CA THR A 27 -8.56 -1.94 1.82
C THR A 27 -8.38 -3.46 1.84
N ASP A 28 -9.06 -4.16 2.75
CA ASP A 28 -9.15 -5.63 2.75
C ASP A 28 -10.00 -6.12 1.56
N THR A 29 -9.41 -6.07 0.37
CA THR A 29 -10.03 -6.49 -0.87
C THR A 29 -9.84 -8.00 -1.14
N ILE A 30 -9.11 -8.71 -0.27
CA ILE A 30 -8.86 -10.15 -0.43
C ILE A 30 -10.07 -10.90 0.12
N LYS A 31 -10.94 -11.34 -0.78
CA LYS A 31 -12.12 -12.14 -0.41
C LYS A 31 -11.70 -13.38 0.39
N PRO A 32 -12.45 -13.80 1.43
CA PRO A 32 -12.13 -15.01 2.22
C PRO A 32 -11.88 -16.27 1.36
N ARG A 33 -12.63 -16.41 0.26
CA ARG A 33 -12.47 -17.51 -0.72
C ARG A 33 -11.12 -17.54 -1.44
N LEU A 34 -10.40 -16.42 -1.52
CA LEU A 34 -9.04 -16.34 -2.05
C LEU A 34 -7.98 -16.63 -0.97
N ARG A 35 -8.35 -16.56 0.32
CA ARG A 35 -7.51 -17.05 1.43
C ARG A 35 -7.58 -18.58 1.53
N ALA A 36 -8.73 -19.17 1.21
CA ALA A 36 -8.97 -20.62 1.31
C ALA A 36 -8.26 -21.49 0.24
N VAL A 37 -7.66 -20.91 -0.81
CA VAL A 37 -7.00 -21.65 -1.88
C VAL A 37 -5.50 -21.38 -1.84
N GLY A 38 -4.75 -22.24 -1.14
CA GLY A 38 -3.30 -22.35 -1.27
C GLY A 38 -2.46 -21.13 -0.81
N VAL A 39 -3.07 -20.16 -0.14
CA VAL A 39 -2.31 -19.17 0.61
C VAL A 39 -1.98 -19.84 1.93
N ASP A 40 -0.72 -20.28 2.07
CA ASP A 40 -0.13 -20.61 3.36
C ASP A 40 -0.58 -19.56 4.38
N ASP A 41 -1.17 -19.95 5.51
CA ASP A 41 -1.53 -19.02 6.59
C ASP A 41 -0.31 -18.22 7.09
N ASN A 42 0.91 -18.59 6.67
CA ASN A 42 2.15 -17.83 6.85
C ASN A 42 2.46 -16.77 5.79
N LEU A 43 1.66 -16.60 4.73
CA LEU A 43 1.93 -15.54 3.75
C LEU A 43 1.68 -14.19 4.44
N PRO A 44 2.72 -13.35 4.67
CA PRO A 44 2.53 -12.12 5.41
C PRO A 44 1.50 -11.28 4.67
N ALA A 45 0.42 -10.92 5.35
CA ALA A 45 -0.57 -10.03 4.80
C ALA A 45 0.16 -8.80 4.24
N ILE A 46 -0.05 -8.51 2.95
CA ILE A 46 0.59 -7.37 2.30
C ILE A 46 0.15 -6.14 3.08
N PHE A 47 1.07 -5.50 3.80
CA PHE A 47 0.78 -4.38 4.70
C PHE A 47 -0.11 -3.31 4.04
N ALA A 48 0.05 -3.07 2.74
CA ALA A 48 -0.78 -2.14 1.95
C ALA A 48 -2.25 -2.56 1.72
N ARG A 49 -2.68 -3.76 2.15
CA ARG A 49 -4.04 -4.31 2.00
C ARG A 49 -4.69 -4.69 3.32
N ILE A 50 -4.18 -4.15 4.43
CA ILE A 50 -4.71 -4.36 5.78
C ILE A 50 -5.34 -3.05 6.23
N ASP A 51 -6.48 -3.11 6.92
CA ASP A 51 -7.09 -1.93 7.53
C ASP A 51 -6.53 -1.64 8.93
N ASP A 52 -6.86 -0.48 9.48
CA ASP A 52 -6.52 -0.14 10.85
C ASP A 52 -7.26 -1.05 11.87
N PRO A 53 -6.65 -1.34 13.04
CA PRO A 53 -5.44 -0.72 13.60
C PRO A 53 -4.11 -1.38 13.17
N GLU A 54 -4.18 -2.53 12.50
CA GLU A 54 -3.00 -3.34 12.20
C GLU A 54 -2.09 -2.68 11.16
N HIS A 55 -2.69 -2.02 10.16
CA HIS A 55 -1.96 -1.15 9.26
C HIS A 55 -1.17 -0.07 10.03
N ASN A 56 -1.81 0.73 10.89
CA ASN A 56 -1.07 1.71 11.69
C ASN A 56 0.02 1.12 12.59
N ARG A 57 -0.10 -0.13 13.06
CA ARG A 57 0.95 -0.82 13.81
C ARG A 57 2.18 -1.08 12.93
N LEU A 58 1.99 -1.73 11.79
CA LEU A 58 3.05 -2.08 10.85
C LEU A 58 3.70 -0.83 10.22
N ARG A 59 2.89 0.17 9.85
CA ARG A 59 3.35 1.45 9.31
C ARG A 59 4.33 2.12 10.27
N ARG A 60 4.03 2.16 11.57
CA ARG A 60 4.89 2.81 12.58
C ARG A 60 6.25 2.12 12.72
N MET A 61 6.32 0.81 12.47
CA MET A 61 7.58 0.06 12.54
C MET A 61 8.51 0.40 11.37
N MET A 62 7.97 0.64 10.16
CA MET A 62 8.78 0.83 8.94
C MET A 62 8.92 2.28 8.49
N ALA A 63 7.91 3.13 8.71
CA ALA A 63 7.85 4.47 8.12
C ALA A 63 9.00 5.40 8.56
N ARG A 64 9.68 5.09 9.67
CA ARG A 64 10.82 5.87 10.18
C ARG A 64 12.01 5.84 9.24
N ASP A 65 12.18 4.76 8.49
CA ASP A 65 13.26 4.59 7.53
C ASP A 65 13.00 5.35 6.23
N PHE A 66 11.73 5.66 5.93
CA PHE A 66 11.28 6.33 4.71
C PHE A 66 10.89 7.80 4.94
N THR A 67 11.46 8.44 5.96
CA THR A 67 11.25 9.88 6.17
C THR A 67 11.96 10.71 5.11
N TRP A 68 11.47 11.93 4.85
CA TRP A 68 12.12 12.85 3.90
C TRP A 68 13.62 13.03 4.19
N ARG A 69 14.02 13.19 5.46
CA ARG A 69 15.44 13.34 5.83
C ARG A 69 16.28 12.11 5.50
N ARG A 70 15.75 10.89 5.71
CA ARG A 70 16.44 9.64 5.38
C ARG A 70 16.56 9.48 3.87
N ALA A 71 15.48 9.75 3.13
CA ALA A 71 15.49 9.71 1.67
C ALA A 71 16.48 10.73 1.08
N GLU A 72 16.52 11.95 1.60
CA GLU A 72 17.46 12.98 1.13
C GLU A 72 18.91 12.60 1.42
N ALA A 73 19.19 11.99 2.57
CA ALA A 73 20.53 11.50 2.90
C ALA A 73 21.01 10.37 1.98
N MET A 74 20.10 9.64 1.34
CA MET A 74 20.46 8.60 0.34
C MET A 74 20.80 9.18 -1.03
N ARG A 75 20.55 10.48 -1.29
CA ARG A 75 20.79 11.11 -2.59
C ARG A 75 22.19 10.85 -3.16
N PRO A 76 23.30 11.01 -2.39
CA PRO A 76 24.63 10.77 -2.93
C PRO A 76 24.86 9.31 -3.35
N GLN A 77 24.39 8.35 -2.56
CA GLN A 77 24.53 6.91 -2.86
C GLN A 77 23.71 6.51 -4.08
N ILE A 78 22.50 7.05 -4.21
CA ILE A 78 21.65 6.83 -5.38
C ILE A 78 22.31 7.42 -6.62
N GLN A 79 22.87 8.63 -6.53
CA GLN A 79 23.56 9.28 -7.64
C GLN A 79 24.78 8.46 -8.08
N GLU A 80 25.60 8.00 -7.13
CA GLU A 80 26.76 7.15 -7.44
C GLU A 80 26.33 5.87 -8.16
N LEU A 81 25.28 5.19 -7.70
CA LEU A 81 24.75 3.99 -8.37
C LEU A 81 24.28 4.28 -9.80
N VAL A 82 23.61 5.41 -10.01
CA VAL A 82 23.16 5.83 -11.35
C VAL A 82 24.36 6.14 -12.25
N ASP A 83 25.36 6.85 -11.73
CA ASP A 83 26.57 7.21 -12.47
C ASP A 83 27.39 5.99 -12.90
N HIS A 84 27.33 4.88 -12.14
CA HIS A 84 28.02 3.63 -12.50
C HIS A 84 27.33 2.84 -13.62
N VAL A 85 26.05 3.09 -13.88
CA VAL A 85 25.27 2.35 -14.89
C VAL A 85 25.01 3.16 -16.16
N LEU A 86 25.46 4.42 -16.21
CA LEU A 86 25.44 5.31 -17.37
C LEU A 86 26.81 5.37 -18.04
#